data_AF-A0A3N1QJH1-F1
#
_entry.id   AF-A0A3N1QJH1-F1
#
_cell.length_a   1.000
_cell.length_b   1.000
_cell.length_c   1.000
_cell.angle_alpha   90.00
_cell.angle_beta   90.00
_cell.angle_gamma   90.00
#
_symmetry.space_group_name_H-M   'P 1'
#
loop_
_entity.id
_entity.type
_entity.pdbx_description
1 polymer ?
#
loop_
_entity_poly.entity_id
_entity_poly.type
_entity_poly.pdbx_seq_one_letter_code
_entity_poly.pdbx_strand_id
1 'polypeptide(L)'
;MAMTNCKECKAQVSRKAKKCPHCGVDNPGVTAKDYLVGGVALVIIAAALVTFFSGDDQPEDSVAQAPEMTEAEQAAAEKAEMEECRQDIQCWGEEHWSAATVRCEREIERQAQYEVKWTDSYPDTKLSRRGWLDEEDGTLSYYGDRVQFSNGYGAFQNYVYRCDYDPETQSVLNLELEPGRI
;
A
#
# COMPACT_ATOMS: atom_id res chain seq x y z
N MET A 1 35.13 9.92 -7.01
CA MET A 1 34.92 8.56 -6.48
C MET A 1 35.76 8.42 -5.23
N ALA A 2 35.16 8.14 -4.06
CA ALA A 2 35.94 8.03 -2.81
C ALA A 2 36.61 6.65 -2.73
N MET A 3 37.95 6.64 -2.83
CA MET A 3 38.77 5.46 -2.62
C MET A 3 39.03 5.28 -1.13
N THR A 4 39.21 4.04 -0.68
CA THR A 4 39.59 3.68 0.68
C THR A 4 40.50 2.46 0.66
N ASN A 5 41.22 2.23 1.73
CA ASN A 5 42.04 1.03 1.86
C ASN A 5 41.17 -0.12 2.36
N CYS A 6 41.34 -1.30 1.75
CA CYS A 6 40.71 -2.51 2.22
C CYS A 6 41.10 -2.78 3.68
N LYS A 7 40.11 -3.10 4.52
CA LYS A 7 40.32 -3.40 5.94
C LYS A 7 41.36 -4.52 6.19
N GLU A 8 41.40 -5.54 5.32
CA GLU A 8 42.31 -6.69 5.41
C GLU A 8 43.62 -6.44 4.65
N CYS A 9 43.59 -6.42 3.31
CA CYS A 9 44.80 -6.45 2.48
C CYS A 9 45.42 -5.07 2.22
N LYS A 10 44.81 -3.99 2.72
CA LYS A 10 45.23 -2.58 2.55
C LYS A 10 45.32 -2.07 1.10
N ALA A 11 44.98 -2.88 0.11
CA ALA A 11 44.87 -2.44 -1.29
C ALA A 11 43.80 -1.34 -1.44
N GLN A 12 44.02 -0.42 -2.37
CA GLN A 12 43.07 0.66 -2.65
C GLN A 12 41.84 0.11 -3.37
N VAL A 13 40.67 0.35 -2.78
CA VAL A 13 39.37 -0.11 -3.29
C VAL A 13 38.33 1.01 -3.21
N SER A 14 37.25 0.91 -3.98
CA SER A 14 36.13 1.84 -3.88
C SER A 14 35.40 1.69 -2.53
N ARG A 15 35.01 2.80 -1.89
CA ARG A 15 34.20 2.78 -0.65
C ARG A 15 32.85 2.07 -0.80
N LYS A 16 32.34 1.93 -2.03
CA LYS A 16 31.06 1.26 -2.36
C LYS A 16 31.22 -0.18 -2.85
N ALA A 17 32.45 -0.71 -2.91
CA ALA A 17 32.66 -2.08 -3.39
C ALA A 17 32.07 -3.09 -2.39
N LYS A 18 31.27 -4.04 -2.89
CA LYS A 18 30.69 -5.11 -2.05
C LYS A 18 31.71 -6.19 -1.71
N LYS A 19 32.69 -6.45 -2.58
CA LYS A 19 33.79 -7.40 -2.38
C LYS A 19 35.11 -6.79 -2.78
N CYS A 20 36.19 -7.16 -2.08
CA CYS A 20 37.55 -6.77 -2.46
C CYS A 20 38.06 -7.62 -3.64
N PRO A 21 38.57 -7.02 -4.74
CA PRO A 21 39.13 -7.79 -5.86
C PRO A 21 40.50 -8.43 -5.55
N HIS A 22 41.18 -8.03 -4.47
CA HIS A 22 42.52 -8.53 -4.13
C HIS A 22 42.52 -9.65 -3.08
N CYS A 23 41.63 -9.60 -2.08
CA CYS A 23 41.55 -10.60 -1.01
C CYS A 23 40.17 -11.23 -0.82
N GLY A 24 39.16 -10.82 -1.59
CA GLY A 24 37.82 -11.41 -1.54
C GLY A 24 36.96 -11.03 -0.34
N VAL A 25 37.46 -10.24 0.63
CA VAL A 25 36.68 -9.86 1.82
C VAL A 25 35.46 -9.02 1.43
N ASP A 26 34.32 -9.32 2.05
CA ASP A 26 33.08 -8.58 1.87
C ASP A 26 33.14 -7.23 2.61
N ASN A 27 32.56 -6.21 1.98
CA ASN A 27 32.53 -4.81 2.42
C ASN A 27 33.91 -4.32 2.89
N PRO A 28 34.90 -4.20 1.97
CA PRO A 28 36.28 -3.86 2.33
C PRO A 28 36.46 -2.42 2.80
N GLY A 29 35.51 -1.54 2.47
CA GLY A 29 35.58 -0.10 2.75
C GLY A 29 34.88 0.36 4.02
N VAL A 30 34.20 -0.54 4.74
CA VAL A 30 33.54 -0.24 6.02
C VAL A 30 34.21 -1.02 7.14
N THR A 31 34.40 -0.34 8.26
CA THR A 31 35.05 -0.86 9.46
C THR A 31 34.03 -0.96 10.59
N ALA A 32 34.31 -1.76 11.62
CA ALA A 32 33.41 -1.88 12.79
C ALA A 32 33.10 -0.51 13.45
N LYS A 33 34.05 0.43 13.39
CA LYS A 33 33.84 1.80 13.88
C LYS A 33 32.79 2.58 13.08
N ASP A 34 32.64 2.32 11.78
CA ASP A 34 31.65 2.99 10.93
C ASP A 34 30.23 2.54 11.27
N TYR A 35 30.06 1.26 11.65
CA TYR A 35 28.79 0.75 12.18
C TYR A 35 28.42 1.37 13.52
N LEU A 36 29.39 1.55 14.42
CA LEU A 36 29.17 2.22 15.71
C LEU A 36 28.80 3.69 15.52
N VAL A 37 29.51 4.41 14.64
CA VAL A 37 29.20 5.82 14.33
C VAL A 37 27.81 5.95 13.67
N GLY A 38 27.47 5.06 12.74
CA GLY A 38 26.15 5.03 12.10
C GLY A 38 25.03 4.71 13.10
N GLY A 39 25.25 3.75 14.01
CA GLY A 39 24.30 3.39 15.06
C GLY A 39 24.06 4.51 16.06
N VAL A 40 25.11 5.18 16.53
CA VAL A 40 25.01 6.32 17.45
C VAL A 40 24.29 7.50 16.79
N ALA A 41 24.58 7.80 15.52
CA ALA A 41 23.87 8.84 14.77
C ALA A 41 22.36 8.53 14.64
N LEU A 42 22.00 7.27 14.39
CA LEU A 42 20.59 6.83 14.34
C LEU A 42 19.88 6.99 15.68
N VAL A 43 20.54 6.65 16.80
CA VAL A 43 19.98 6.81 18.15
C VAL A 43 19.80 8.30 18.49
N ILE A 44 20.76 9.16 18.13
CA ILE A 44 20.64 10.60 18.34
C ILE A 44 19.49 11.19 17.52
N ILE A 45 19.34 10.76 16.26
CA ILE A 45 18.22 11.19 15.40
C ILE A 45 16.88 10.71 15.98
N ALA A 46 16.79 9.45 16.43
CA ALA A 46 15.59 8.93 17.06
C ALA A 46 15.24 9.67 18.36
N ALA A 47 16.23 9.95 19.21
CA ALA A 47 16.06 10.74 20.43
C ALA A 47 15.63 12.18 20.11
N ALA A 48 16.25 12.81 19.11
CA ALA A 48 15.87 14.15 18.67
C ALA A 48 14.43 14.18 18.13
N LEU A 49 14.01 13.18 17.35
CA LEU A 49 12.63 13.03 16.88
C LEU A 49 11.67 12.87 18.06
N VAL A 50 11.96 12.00 19.04
CA VAL A 50 11.14 11.88 20.25
C VAL A 50 11.03 13.23 20.97
N THR A 51 12.14 13.95 21.18
CA THR A 51 12.08 15.27 21.84
C THR A 51 11.37 16.35 21.02
N PHE A 52 11.37 16.26 19.68
CA PHE A 52 10.69 17.21 18.80
C PHE A 52 9.18 16.91 18.68
N PHE A 53 8.79 15.63 18.77
CA PHE A 53 7.40 15.17 18.72
C PHE A 53 6.74 15.04 20.10
N SER A 54 7.51 15.06 21.19
CA SER A 54 7.00 15.12 22.57
C SER A 54 6.94 16.57 23.08
N GLY A 55 6.39 17.47 22.26
CA GLY A 55 6.09 18.84 22.67
C GLY A 55 4.95 18.89 23.69
N ASP A 56 5.25 19.49 24.84
CA ASP A 56 4.36 19.96 25.92
C ASP A 56 3.39 18.94 26.57
N ASP A 57 3.90 18.15 27.51
CA ASP A 57 3.13 17.65 28.67
C ASP A 57 2.69 18.85 29.53
N GLN A 58 1.50 19.36 29.26
CA GLN A 58 0.73 20.10 30.24
C GLN A 58 0.24 19.09 31.30
N PRO A 59 0.48 19.29 32.61
CA PRO A 59 0.00 18.38 33.64
C PRO A 59 -1.52 18.55 33.78
N GLU A 60 -2.27 17.85 32.94
CA GLU A 60 -3.72 17.80 33.00
C GLU A 60 -4.13 16.67 33.95
N ASP A 61 -4.07 16.95 35.25
CA ASP A 61 -4.94 16.33 36.25
C ASP A 61 -6.41 16.67 35.92
N SER A 62 -6.95 16.07 34.86
CA SER A 62 -8.38 15.86 34.65
C SER A 62 -8.60 14.95 33.45
N VAL A 63 -8.31 13.66 33.62
CA VAL A 63 -9.03 12.64 32.86
C VAL A 63 -10.46 12.70 33.35
N ALA A 64 -11.26 13.60 32.79
CA ALA A 64 -12.69 13.40 32.70
C ALA A 64 -12.85 12.04 32.01
N GLN A 65 -13.16 11.02 32.80
CA GLN A 65 -13.53 9.72 32.29
C GLN A 65 -14.69 9.97 31.35
N ALA A 66 -14.42 9.94 30.04
CA ALA A 66 -15.48 9.75 29.07
C ALA A 66 -16.27 8.53 29.57
N PRO A 67 -17.60 8.63 29.70
CA PRO A 67 -18.38 7.51 30.20
C PRO A 67 -18.04 6.28 29.36
N GLU A 68 -17.60 5.20 30.00
CA GLU A 68 -17.41 3.92 29.32
C GLU A 68 -18.78 3.51 28.75
N MET A 69 -18.97 3.75 27.45
CA MET A 69 -20.13 3.24 26.73
C MET A 69 -20.14 1.73 26.87
N THR A 70 -21.32 1.20 27.16
CA THR A 70 -21.52 -0.25 27.17
C THR A 70 -21.28 -0.82 25.77
N GLU A 71 -20.88 -2.09 25.68
CA GLU A 71 -20.71 -2.80 24.40
C GLU A 71 -21.97 -2.71 23.52
N ALA A 72 -23.16 -2.67 24.15
CA ALA A 72 -24.43 -2.47 23.47
C ALA A 72 -24.59 -1.06 22.86
N GLU A 73 -24.14 -0.02 23.57
CA GLU A 73 -24.14 1.36 23.05
C GLU A 73 -23.10 1.54 21.95
N GLN A 74 -21.93 0.89 22.06
CA GLN A 74 -20.89 0.89 21.03
C GLN A 74 -21.39 0.21 19.75
N ALA A 75 -21.98 -0.99 19.87
CA ALA A 75 -22.54 -1.70 18.73
C ALA A 75 -23.71 -0.96 18.07
N ALA A 76 -24.51 -0.20 18.86
CA ALA A 76 -25.57 0.63 18.31
C ALA A 76 -25.02 1.85 17.55
N ALA A 77 -23.97 2.49 18.09
CA ALA A 77 -23.29 3.60 17.42
C ALA A 77 -22.60 3.16 16.12
N GLU A 78 -21.88 2.05 16.15
CA GLU A 78 -21.22 1.47 14.97
C GLU A 78 -22.24 1.09 13.89
N LYS A 79 -23.37 0.48 14.27
CA LYS A 79 -24.45 0.19 13.31
C LYS A 79 -25.04 1.45 12.67
N ALA A 80 -25.26 2.50 13.46
CA ALA A 80 -25.78 3.77 12.95
C ALA A 80 -24.78 4.43 11.99
N GLU A 81 -23.49 4.41 12.33
CA GLU A 81 -22.41 4.89 11.45
C GLU A 81 -22.34 4.09 10.15
N MET A 82 -22.42 2.76 10.23
CA MET A 82 -22.41 1.89 9.05
C MET A 82 -23.64 2.09 8.16
N GLU A 83 -24.81 2.39 8.74
CA GLU A 83 -26.02 2.67 7.98
C GLU A 83 -25.99 4.03 7.28
N GLU A 84 -25.34 5.02 7.90
CA GLU A 84 -24.99 6.29 7.23
C GLU A 84 -23.95 6.06 6.13
N CYS A 85 -22.91 5.27 6.41
CA CYS A 85 -21.88 4.91 5.44
C CYS A 85 -22.47 4.22 4.21
N ARG A 86 -23.47 3.32 4.39
CA ARG A 86 -24.19 2.64 3.30
C ARG A 86 -24.90 3.62 2.34
N GLN A 87 -25.20 4.83 2.76
CA GLN A 87 -25.84 5.85 1.93
C GLN A 87 -24.83 6.75 1.19
N ASP A 88 -23.55 6.74 1.58
CA ASP A 88 -22.49 7.51 0.91
C ASP A 88 -21.62 6.60 0.05
N ILE A 89 -21.64 6.81 -1.26
CA ILE A 89 -20.83 6.05 -2.22
C ILE A 89 -19.33 6.11 -1.95
N GLN A 90 -18.83 7.21 -1.38
CA GLN A 90 -17.41 7.32 -1.03
C GLN A 90 -17.09 6.45 0.18
N CYS A 91 -17.92 6.49 1.21
CA CYS A 91 -17.74 5.67 2.41
C CYS A 91 -17.93 4.19 2.09
N TRP A 92 -19.11 3.81 1.60
CA TRP A 92 -19.44 2.41 1.29
C TRP A 92 -18.47 1.81 0.28
N GLY A 93 -18.13 2.59 -0.75
CA GLY A 93 -17.17 2.16 -1.76
C GLY A 93 -15.74 2.07 -1.27
N GLU A 94 -15.33 2.80 -0.23
CA GLU A 94 -13.99 2.69 0.39
C GLU A 94 -13.93 1.53 1.39
N GLU A 95 -14.95 1.41 2.23
CA GLU A 95 -15.09 0.33 3.20
C GLU A 95 -14.93 -1.06 2.56
N HIS A 96 -15.49 -1.22 1.36
CA HIS A 96 -15.43 -2.48 0.62
C HIS A 96 -14.31 -2.55 -0.44
N TRP A 97 -13.51 -1.49 -0.58
CA TRP A 97 -12.54 -1.36 -1.66
C TRP A 97 -11.47 -2.47 -1.66
N SER A 98 -10.96 -2.83 -0.48
CA SER A 98 -9.91 -3.84 -0.35
C SER A 98 -10.41 -5.23 -0.77
N ALA A 99 -11.59 -5.63 -0.27
CA ALA A 99 -12.20 -6.91 -0.61
C ALA A 99 -12.56 -6.96 -2.11
N ALA A 100 -13.14 -5.88 -2.65
CA ALA A 100 -13.45 -5.76 -4.06
C ALA A 100 -12.18 -5.84 -4.92
N THR A 101 -11.09 -5.18 -4.54
CA THR A 101 -9.82 -5.21 -5.28
C THR A 101 -9.32 -6.64 -5.48
N VAL A 102 -9.28 -7.43 -4.40
CA VAL A 102 -8.83 -8.83 -4.46
C VAL A 102 -9.73 -9.69 -5.36
N ARG A 103 -11.05 -9.47 -5.27
CA ARG A 103 -12.04 -10.25 -6.04
C ARG A 103 -12.03 -9.88 -7.53
N CYS A 104 -12.08 -8.58 -7.81
CA CYS A 104 -12.06 -8.04 -9.17
C CYS A 104 -10.76 -8.33 -9.89
N GLU A 105 -9.60 -8.16 -9.24
CA GLU A 105 -8.29 -8.49 -9.84
C GLU A 105 -8.25 -9.94 -10.32
N ARG A 106 -8.71 -10.88 -9.49
CA ARG A 106 -8.77 -12.30 -9.85
C ARG A 106 -9.68 -12.57 -11.04
N GLU A 107 -10.87 -11.97 -11.09
CA GLU A 107 -11.78 -12.19 -12.22
C GLU A 107 -11.29 -11.50 -13.50
N ILE A 108 -10.66 -10.33 -13.41
CA ILE A 108 -9.99 -9.64 -14.53
C ILE A 108 -8.90 -10.53 -15.13
N GLU A 109 -8.01 -11.07 -14.29
CA GLU A 109 -6.92 -11.92 -14.76
C GLU A 109 -7.42 -13.19 -15.46
N ARG A 110 -8.55 -13.73 -15.01
CA ARG A 110 -9.17 -14.91 -15.63
C ARG A 110 -9.73 -14.66 -17.03
N GLN A 111 -10.00 -13.40 -17.40
CA GLN A 111 -10.43 -13.05 -18.76
C GLN A 111 -9.27 -13.04 -19.75
N ALA A 112 -8.02 -13.02 -19.28
CA ALA A 112 -6.87 -12.95 -20.16
C ALA A 112 -6.57 -14.31 -20.81
N GLN A 113 -6.36 -14.29 -22.12
CA GLN A 113 -5.94 -15.46 -22.87
C GLN A 113 -4.44 -15.78 -22.67
N TYR A 114 -3.63 -14.75 -22.39
CA TYR A 114 -2.17 -14.84 -22.26
C TYR A 114 -1.70 -14.12 -20.99
N GLU A 115 -0.64 -13.31 -21.09
CA GLU A 115 -0.06 -12.58 -19.97
C GLU A 115 -0.88 -11.34 -19.59
N VAL A 116 -1.05 -11.14 -18.28
CA VAL A 116 -1.62 -9.93 -17.69
C VAL A 116 -0.52 -9.13 -17.04
N LYS A 117 -0.54 -7.81 -17.29
CA LYS A 117 0.36 -6.87 -16.65
C LYS A 117 -0.44 -5.75 -16.01
N TRP A 118 -0.32 -5.68 -14.69
CA TRP A 118 -0.79 -4.55 -13.91
C TRP A 118 0.18 -3.38 -14.02
N THR A 119 -0.39 -2.18 -14.10
CA THR A 119 0.36 -0.91 -14.27
C THR A 119 0.03 0.09 -13.17
N ASP A 120 -0.75 -0.32 -12.17
CA ASP A 120 -0.92 0.46 -10.94
C ASP A 120 0.41 0.58 -10.21
N SER A 121 0.67 1.77 -9.70
CA SER A 121 1.90 2.15 -9.01
C SER A 121 1.59 3.39 -8.19
N TYR A 122 2.08 3.47 -6.95
CA TYR A 122 1.75 4.59 -6.07
C TYR A 122 1.94 5.95 -6.77
N PRO A 123 0.91 6.84 -6.78
CA PRO A 123 -0.34 6.76 -6.00
C PRO A 123 -1.53 6.10 -6.73
N ASP A 124 -1.34 5.58 -7.95
CA ASP A 124 -2.39 4.91 -8.71
C ASP A 124 -2.79 3.56 -8.09
N THR A 125 -4.09 3.28 -8.13
CA THR A 125 -4.68 2.02 -7.67
C THR A 125 -5.35 1.27 -8.84
N LYS A 126 -5.62 -0.02 -8.65
CA LYS A 126 -6.37 -0.83 -9.65
C LYS A 126 -7.78 -0.26 -9.81
N LEU A 127 -8.56 -0.30 -8.74
CA LEU A 127 -9.92 0.25 -8.71
C LEU A 127 -9.85 1.75 -8.38
N SER A 128 -9.74 2.58 -9.40
CA SER A 128 -9.49 4.03 -9.28
C SER A 128 -10.77 4.86 -9.18
N ARG A 129 -11.93 4.30 -9.55
CA ARG A 129 -13.25 4.96 -9.39
C ARG A 129 -14.28 3.97 -8.89
N ARG A 130 -15.33 4.52 -8.29
CA ARG A 130 -16.46 3.78 -7.71
C ARG A 130 -17.78 4.50 -8.02
N GLY A 131 -18.87 3.74 -8.07
CA GLY A 131 -20.23 4.23 -8.28
C GLY A 131 -21.24 3.19 -7.84
N TRP A 132 -22.50 3.58 -7.73
CA TRP A 132 -23.60 2.66 -7.48
C TRP A 132 -23.90 1.84 -8.74
N LEU A 133 -23.97 0.52 -8.57
CA LEU A 133 -24.67 -0.33 -9.52
C LEU A 133 -26.18 -0.24 -9.23
N ASP A 134 -26.52 -0.50 -7.96
CA ASP A 134 -27.83 -0.34 -7.38
C ASP A 134 -27.65 0.20 -5.95
N GLU A 135 -28.18 1.41 -5.70
CA GLU A 135 -28.05 2.09 -4.41
C GLU A 135 -28.96 1.48 -3.33
N GLU A 136 -30.13 0.95 -3.72
CA GLU A 136 -31.07 0.32 -2.77
C GLU A 136 -30.49 -1.00 -2.24
N ASP A 137 -29.98 -1.82 -3.16
CA ASP A 137 -29.34 -3.11 -2.82
C ASP A 137 -27.93 -2.93 -2.25
N GLY A 138 -27.35 -1.73 -2.33
CA GLY A 138 -26.00 -1.44 -1.84
C GLY A 138 -24.89 -2.08 -2.68
N THR A 139 -25.16 -2.36 -3.96
CA THR A 139 -24.19 -2.98 -4.87
C THR A 139 -23.35 -1.94 -5.59
N LEU A 140 -22.08 -2.24 -5.80
CA LEU A 140 -21.06 -1.29 -6.22
C LEU A 140 -20.53 -1.62 -7.62
N SER A 141 -20.26 -0.59 -8.42
CA SER A 141 -19.44 -0.70 -9.62
C SER A 141 -18.09 -0.02 -9.38
N TYR A 142 -17.01 -0.79 -9.49
CA TYR A 142 -15.64 -0.29 -9.47
C TYR A 142 -15.07 -0.23 -10.88
N TYR A 143 -14.27 0.80 -11.14
CA TYR A 143 -13.68 1.03 -12.46
C TYR A 143 -12.18 1.22 -12.36
N GLY A 144 -11.48 0.82 -13.42
CA GLY A 144 -10.05 1.05 -13.54
C GLY A 144 -9.56 0.86 -14.98
N ASP A 145 -8.32 1.29 -15.21
CA ASP A 145 -7.65 1.19 -16.51
C ASP A 145 -6.18 0.77 -16.38
N ARG A 146 -5.79 0.33 -15.18
CA ARG A 146 -4.41 -0.01 -14.83
C ARG A 146 -4.01 -1.44 -15.21
N VAL A 147 -4.57 -1.98 -16.29
CA VAL A 147 -4.28 -3.34 -16.74
C VAL A 147 -3.94 -3.39 -18.24
N GLN A 148 -3.00 -4.25 -18.58
CA GLN A 148 -2.59 -4.54 -19.94
C GLN A 148 -2.64 -6.04 -20.21
N PHE A 149 -3.26 -6.45 -21.32
CA PHE A 149 -3.30 -7.84 -21.77
C PHE A 149 -2.38 -8.04 -22.97
N SER A 150 -1.63 -9.15 -22.95
CA SER A 150 -0.78 -9.57 -24.06
C SER A 150 -1.61 -10.22 -25.16
N ASN A 151 -1.24 -9.97 -26.42
CA ASN A 151 -1.83 -10.64 -27.58
C ASN A 151 -1.08 -11.93 -28.01
N GLY A 152 -0.09 -12.38 -27.22
CA GLY A 152 0.72 -13.57 -27.52
C GLY A 152 1.90 -13.33 -28.49
N TYR A 153 1.99 -12.14 -29.10
CA TYR A 153 3.07 -11.76 -30.03
C TYR A 153 4.04 -10.72 -29.45
N GLY A 154 4.05 -10.58 -28.11
CA GLY A 154 4.91 -9.64 -27.39
C GLY A 154 4.39 -8.20 -27.34
N ALA A 155 3.15 -7.95 -27.77
CA ALA A 155 2.49 -6.65 -27.63
C ALA A 155 1.45 -6.69 -26.52
N PHE A 156 1.36 -5.58 -25.77
CA PHE A 156 0.42 -5.36 -24.70
C PHE A 156 -0.57 -4.26 -25.07
N GLN A 157 -1.84 -4.47 -24.78
CA GLN A 157 -2.91 -3.49 -24.98
C GLN A 157 -3.55 -3.10 -23.65
N ASN A 158 -3.79 -1.81 -23.43
CA ASN A 158 -4.48 -1.34 -22.23
C ASN A 158 -5.98 -1.67 -22.31
N TYR A 159 -6.56 -2.00 -21.17
CA TYR A 159 -7.99 -2.23 -21.01
C TYR A 159 -8.57 -1.35 -19.93
N VAL A 160 -9.79 -0.90 -20.17
CA VAL A 160 -10.69 -0.34 -19.16
C VAL A 160 -11.59 -1.46 -18.69
N TYR A 161 -11.94 -1.43 -17.41
CA TYR A 161 -12.84 -2.42 -16.85
C TYR A 161 -13.84 -1.81 -15.87
N ARG A 162 -15.02 -2.43 -15.80
CA ARG A 162 -16.02 -2.24 -14.74
C ARG A 162 -16.25 -3.57 -14.04
N CYS A 163 -16.02 -3.60 -12.73
CA CYS A 163 -16.29 -4.75 -11.88
C CYS A 163 -17.47 -4.41 -10.98
N ASP A 164 -18.59 -5.09 -11.23
CA ASP A 164 -19.81 -4.99 -10.44
C ASP A 164 -19.71 -5.97 -9.27
N TYR A 165 -19.88 -5.48 -8.04
CA TYR A 165 -19.52 -6.17 -6.79
C TYR A 165 -20.65 -6.06 -5.77
N ASP A 166 -20.92 -7.17 -5.10
CA ASP A 166 -21.86 -7.26 -3.97
C ASP A 166 -21.07 -7.34 -2.66
N PRO A 167 -21.14 -6.30 -1.81
CA PRO A 167 -20.51 -6.29 -0.50
C PRO A 167 -21.05 -7.31 0.50
N GLU A 168 -22.33 -7.67 0.42
CA GLU A 168 -22.97 -8.60 1.38
C GLU A 168 -22.48 -10.02 1.16
N THR A 169 -22.41 -10.47 -0.10
CA THR A 169 -21.89 -11.79 -0.46
C THR A 169 -20.39 -11.83 -0.77
N GLN A 170 -19.75 -10.66 -0.81
CA GLN A 170 -18.35 -10.46 -1.19
C GLN A 170 -17.98 -11.10 -2.54
N SER A 171 -18.86 -10.92 -3.52
CA SER A 171 -18.78 -11.58 -4.83
C SER A 171 -18.84 -10.59 -5.99
N VAL A 172 -18.23 -10.98 -7.12
CA VAL A 172 -18.32 -10.23 -8.38
C VAL A 172 -19.59 -10.67 -9.09
N LEU A 173 -20.49 -9.73 -9.34
CA LEU A 173 -21.76 -9.95 -10.03
C LEU A 173 -21.57 -9.97 -11.55
N ASN A 174 -20.78 -9.02 -12.05
CA ASN A 174 -20.51 -8.85 -13.47
C ASN A 174 -19.15 -8.17 -13.68
N LEU A 175 -18.55 -8.42 -14.84
CA LEU A 175 -17.25 -7.86 -15.20
C LEU A 175 -17.26 -7.51 -16.68
N GLU A 176 -17.08 -6.23 -16.97
CA GLU A 176 -16.91 -5.71 -18.33
C GLU A 176 -15.46 -5.31 -18.56
N LEU A 177 -14.89 -5.74 -19.70
CA LEU A 177 -13.55 -5.35 -20.14
C LEU A 177 -13.59 -4.88 -21.58
N GLU A 178 -13.02 -3.71 -21.82
CA GLU A 178 -12.93 -3.12 -23.15
C GLU A 178 -11.53 -2.56 -23.41
N PRO A 179 -11.00 -2.68 -24.64
CA PRO A 179 -9.72 -2.06 -24.97
C PRO A 179 -9.80 -0.54 -24.85
N GLY A 180 -8.87 0.09 -24.12
CA GLY A 180 -8.90 1.53 -23.92
C GLY A 180 -8.08 2.03 -22.73
N ARG A 181 -8.27 3.31 -22.42
CA ARG A 181 -7.85 3.96 -21.16
C ARG A 181 -8.91 4.97 -20.75
N ILE A 182 -9.02 5.22 -19.46
CA ILE A 182 -9.95 6.19 -18.87
C ILE A 182 -9.32 7.60 -18.88
#